data_AF-A0A2E9M1G0-F1
#
_entry.id   AF-A0A2E9M1G0-F1
#
_cell.length_a   1.000
_cell.length_b   1.000
_cell.length_c   1.000
_cell.angle_alpha   90.00
_cell.angle_beta   90.00
_cell.angle_gamma   90.00
#
_symmetry.space_group_name_H-M   'P 1'
#
loop_
_entity.id
_entity.type
_entity.pdbx_description
1 polymer ?
#
loop_
_entity_poly.entity_id
_entity_poly.type
_entity_poly.pdbx_seq_one_letter_code
_entity_poly.pdbx_strand_id
1 'polypeptide(L)'
;MSAVLLDGKGLSRDIEDELKIRVEELNKGGIKPHLAVILVGDDPASQVYVRNKENACKRTGIKSTKIILPSSTSEKEVLDLIGQMNEDEDIHGILVQSPTPKQINELKITNKIDPSKDVDGFHPQNLGKLVQGDTNGLLPCTPAGIMRLLKNAKINLEGKKVTVIGRSRIVGMPLSLMLAQKGVDATVTITHSRSKNIEQICQSSDVIIAAVGRPEFVKKEWVKNSSVVVDVGISRVLDKSTGKNKLVGDVEEAAMEVASHMTPVPGGVGPMTIAMLLTNTVVSAAKKGN
;
A
#
# COMPACT_ATOMS: atom_id res chain seq x y z
N MET A 1 27.54 -9.56 -6.87
CA MET A 1 27.21 -8.11 -6.81
C MET A 1 25.94 -8.01 -5.99
N SER A 2 25.84 -7.04 -5.08
CA SER A 2 24.63 -6.83 -4.28
C SER A 2 23.57 -6.08 -5.09
N ALA A 3 22.30 -6.32 -4.80
CA ALA A 3 21.14 -5.74 -5.45
C ALA A 3 21.13 -4.21 -5.33
N VAL A 4 20.65 -3.53 -6.38
CA VAL A 4 20.32 -2.10 -6.30
C VAL A 4 19.07 -1.93 -5.44
N LEU A 5 19.16 -1.06 -4.43
CA LEU A 5 18.03 -0.84 -3.53
C LEU A 5 16.91 -0.05 -4.22
N LEU A 6 15.70 -0.60 -4.18
CA LEU A 6 14.48 0.12 -4.49
C LEU A 6 14.08 0.95 -3.25
N ASP A 7 14.72 2.13 -3.11
CA ASP A 7 14.56 3.02 -1.96
C ASP A 7 13.18 3.71 -1.95
N GLY A 8 12.22 3.09 -1.29
CA GLY A 8 10.89 3.68 -1.12
C GLY A 8 10.84 4.78 -0.06
N LYS A 9 11.80 4.84 0.86
CA LYS A 9 11.89 5.94 1.82
C LYS A 9 12.30 7.22 1.08
N GLY A 10 13.35 7.17 0.26
CA GLY A 10 13.75 8.29 -0.60
C GLY A 10 12.62 8.71 -1.53
N LEU A 11 12.08 7.78 -2.33
CA LEU A 11 11.01 8.09 -3.27
C LEU A 11 9.73 8.62 -2.61
N SER A 12 9.38 8.13 -1.41
CA SER A 12 8.23 8.67 -0.68
C SER A 12 8.40 10.15 -0.30
N ARG A 13 9.64 10.61 -0.09
CA ARG A 13 9.94 12.02 0.19
C ARG A 13 9.77 12.89 -1.04
N ASP A 14 10.30 12.45 -2.17
CA ASP A 14 10.13 13.15 -3.44
C ASP A 14 8.64 13.33 -3.78
N ILE A 15 7.83 12.29 -3.54
CA ILE A 15 6.38 12.35 -3.74
C ILE A 15 5.71 13.29 -2.72
N GLU A 16 6.12 13.28 -1.45
CA GLU A 16 5.60 14.24 -0.46
C GLU A 16 5.92 15.70 -0.88
N ASP A 17 7.10 15.96 -1.46
CA ASP A 17 7.48 17.29 -1.95
C ASP A 17 6.67 17.71 -3.18
N GLU A 18 6.42 16.79 -4.13
CA GLU A 18 5.49 17.00 -5.26
C GLU A 18 4.08 17.34 -4.74
N LEU A 19 3.58 16.58 -3.76
CA LEU A 19 2.25 16.77 -3.19
C LEU A 19 2.12 18.10 -2.44
N LYS A 20 3.17 18.55 -1.76
CA LYS A 20 3.15 19.83 -1.05
C LYS A 20 2.85 20.98 -2.01
N ILE A 21 3.51 21.01 -3.18
CA ILE A 21 3.26 22.02 -4.22
C ILE A 21 1.79 21.94 -4.66
N ARG A 22 1.29 20.74 -4.92
CA ARG A 22 -0.10 20.54 -5.35
C ARG A 22 -1.13 20.96 -4.31
N VAL A 23 -0.87 20.70 -3.04
CA VAL A 23 -1.73 21.12 -1.92
C VAL A 23 -1.73 22.65 -1.79
N GLU A 24 -0.58 23.31 -1.95
CA GLU A 24 -0.49 24.76 -1.97
C GLU A 24 -1.31 25.39 -3.12
N GLU A 25 -1.29 24.79 -4.30
CA GLU A 25 -2.13 25.21 -5.44
C GLU A 25 -3.63 25.06 -5.14
N LEU A 26 -4.06 23.91 -4.63
CA LEU A 26 -5.46 23.67 -4.28
C LEU A 26 -5.93 24.65 -3.19
N ASN A 27 -5.09 24.91 -2.19
CA ASN A 27 -5.40 25.85 -1.11
C ASN A 27 -5.62 27.28 -1.64
N LYS A 28 -4.86 27.73 -2.65
CA LYS A 28 -5.09 29.03 -3.32
C LYS A 28 -6.43 29.07 -4.04
N GLY A 29 -6.89 27.93 -4.56
CA GLY A 29 -8.22 27.75 -5.14
C GLY A 29 -9.35 27.54 -4.11
N GLY A 30 -9.07 27.64 -2.81
CA GLY A 30 -10.06 27.46 -1.74
C GLY A 30 -10.32 26.00 -1.34
N ILE A 31 -9.67 25.03 -1.98
CA ILE A 31 -9.84 23.60 -1.69
C ILE A 31 -8.74 23.18 -0.72
N LYS A 32 -9.13 22.69 0.45
CA LYS A 32 -8.19 22.21 1.47
C LYS A 32 -8.27 20.69 1.56
N PRO A 33 -7.35 19.94 0.92
CA PRO A 33 -7.34 18.48 1.02
C PRO A 33 -7.37 18.03 2.49
N HIS A 34 -8.29 17.12 2.79
CA HIS A 34 -8.57 16.71 4.18
C HIS A 34 -8.74 15.20 4.26
N LEU A 35 -7.85 14.57 5.03
CA LEU A 35 -7.89 13.15 5.38
C LEU A 35 -8.46 12.96 6.80
N ALA A 36 -9.51 12.17 6.93
CA ALA A 36 -10.02 11.67 8.20
C ALA A 36 -9.55 10.22 8.42
N VAL A 37 -8.95 9.97 9.58
CA VAL A 37 -8.47 8.64 9.99
C VAL A 37 -9.19 8.20 11.26
N ILE A 38 -9.89 7.08 11.19
CA ILE A 38 -10.56 6.42 12.32
C ILE A 38 -9.68 5.27 12.80
N LEU A 39 -9.33 5.27 14.08
CA LEU A 39 -8.63 4.19 14.77
C LEU A 39 -9.57 3.62 15.84
N VAL A 40 -9.79 2.30 15.82
CA VAL A 40 -10.64 1.62 16.80
C VAL A 40 -9.79 0.67 17.64
N GLY A 41 -9.71 0.91 18.94
CA GLY A 41 -8.89 0.15 19.88
C GLY A 41 -7.44 0.59 19.96
N ASP A 42 -6.62 -0.26 20.59
CA ASP A 42 -5.32 0.13 21.15
C ASP A 42 -4.13 -0.61 20.54
N ASP A 43 -4.30 -1.18 19.34
CA ASP A 43 -3.23 -1.93 18.67
C ASP A 43 -1.97 -1.05 18.49
N PRO A 44 -0.82 -1.40 19.11
CA PRO A 44 0.37 -0.55 19.10
C PRO A 44 0.93 -0.31 17.70
N ALA A 45 0.82 -1.29 16.81
CA ALA A 45 1.30 -1.14 15.43
C ALA A 45 0.44 -0.13 14.66
N SER A 46 -0.89 -0.22 14.81
CA SER A 46 -1.86 0.72 14.24
C SER A 46 -1.62 2.15 14.71
N GLN A 47 -1.36 2.37 16.00
CA GLN A 47 -1.03 3.70 16.53
C GLN A 47 0.22 4.30 15.88
N VAL A 48 1.27 3.50 15.66
CA VAL A 48 2.48 3.95 14.96
C VAL A 48 2.17 4.31 13.51
N TYR A 49 1.39 3.50 12.79
CA TYR A 49 0.99 3.80 11.42
C TYR A 49 0.16 5.07 11.32
N VAL A 50 -0.85 5.26 12.19
CA VAL A 50 -1.67 6.48 12.22
C VAL A 50 -0.80 7.70 12.51
N ARG A 51 0.12 7.62 13.47
CA ARG A 51 1.07 8.71 13.75
C ARG A 51 1.94 9.05 12.55
N ASN A 52 2.40 8.05 11.80
CA ASN A 52 3.20 8.28 10.59
C ASN A 52 2.39 8.96 9.48
N LYS A 53 1.12 8.57 9.30
CA LYS A 53 0.18 9.22 8.37
C LYS A 53 -0.08 10.68 8.76
N GLU A 54 -0.33 10.95 10.04
CA GLU A 54 -0.52 12.31 10.56
C GLU A 54 0.72 13.18 10.32
N ASN A 55 1.92 12.65 10.59
CA ASN A 55 3.17 13.36 10.33
C ASN A 55 3.38 13.64 8.85
N ALA A 56 2.95 12.75 7.96
CA ALA A 56 3.04 12.96 6.51
C ALA A 56 2.04 14.00 6.01
N CYS A 57 0.83 14.03 6.56
CA CYS A 57 -0.14 15.10 6.31
C CYS A 57 0.42 16.46 6.73
N LYS A 58 1.06 16.56 7.91
CA LYS A 58 1.70 17.79 8.39
C LYS A 58 2.78 18.31 7.44
N ARG A 59 3.60 17.43 6.87
CA ARG A 59 4.68 17.82 5.94
C ARG A 59 4.16 18.28 4.58
N THR A 60 3.08 17.68 4.10
CA THR A 60 2.45 17.97 2.81
C THR A 60 1.44 19.11 2.87
N GLY A 61 1.02 19.54 4.07
CA GLY A 61 0.00 20.58 4.26
C GLY A 61 -1.44 20.06 4.17
N ILE A 62 -1.65 18.74 4.08
CA ILE A 62 -2.97 18.11 4.09
C ILE A 62 -3.58 18.22 5.49
N LYS A 63 -4.83 18.69 5.58
CA LYS A 63 -5.58 18.71 6.83
C LYS A 63 -5.83 17.28 7.29
N SER A 64 -5.56 16.97 8.55
CA SER A 64 -5.72 15.63 9.11
C SER A 64 -6.64 15.66 10.32
N THR A 65 -7.74 14.90 10.28
CA THR A 65 -8.57 14.60 11.45
C THR A 65 -8.28 13.18 11.90
N LYS A 66 -7.97 13.00 13.19
CA LYS A 66 -7.76 11.68 13.79
C LYS A 66 -8.84 11.44 14.83
N ILE A 67 -9.60 10.35 14.67
CA ILE A 67 -10.62 9.92 15.63
C ILE A 67 -10.17 8.60 16.23
N ILE A 68 -10.09 8.56 17.56
CA ILE A 68 -9.72 7.35 18.30
C ILE A 68 -10.96 6.89 19.06
N LEU A 69 -11.39 5.67 18.77
CA LEU A 69 -12.54 5.02 19.38
C LEU A 69 -12.07 3.85 20.27
N PRO A 70 -12.72 3.60 21.41
CA PRO A 70 -12.41 2.45 22.25
C PRO A 70 -12.50 1.10 21.52
N SER A 71 -11.76 0.10 22.00
CA SER A 71 -11.87 -1.27 21.48
C SER A 71 -13.25 -1.89 21.68
N SER A 72 -14.07 -1.34 22.58
CA SER A 72 -15.45 -1.74 22.86
C SER A 72 -16.48 -1.11 21.91
N THR A 73 -16.10 -0.18 21.04
CA THR A 73 -17.02 0.45 20.09
C THR A 73 -17.67 -0.60 19.18
N SER A 74 -18.97 -0.45 18.97
CA SER A 74 -19.75 -1.35 18.12
C SER A 74 -19.54 -1.05 16.64
N GLU A 75 -19.76 -2.06 15.78
CA GLU A 75 -19.74 -1.89 14.33
C GLU A 75 -20.71 -0.78 13.87
N LYS A 76 -21.89 -0.68 14.50
CA LYS A 76 -22.90 0.33 14.16
C LYS A 76 -22.38 1.75 14.40
N GLU A 77 -21.76 2.01 15.54
CA GLU A 77 -21.20 3.34 15.84
C GLU A 77 -20.13 3.76 14.83
N VAL A 78 -19.29 2.82 14.39
CA VAL A 78 -18.29 3.11 13.34
C VAL A 78 -18.96 3.39 12.00
N LEU A 79 -19.98 2.61 11.61
CA LEU A 79 -20.72 2.82 10.36
C LEU A 79 -21.49 4.15 10.34
N ASP A 80 -22.07 4.55 11.48
CA ASP A 80 -22.78 5.82 11.64
C ASP A 80 -21.80 7.00 11.52
N LEU A 81 -20.63 6.91 12.14
CA LEU A 81 -19.56 7.90 12.00
C LEU A 81 -19.07 8.03 10.55
N ILE A 82 -18.87 6.92 9.84
CA ILE A 82 -18.51 6.96 8.41
C ILE A 82 -19.63 7.62 7.60
N GLY A 83 -20.89 7.36 7.93
CA GLY A 83 -22.04 8.03 7.31
C GLY A 83 -21.95 9.54 7.42
N GLN A 84 -21.69 10.07 8.61
CA GLN A 84 -21.49 11.50 8.83
C GLN A 84 -20.31 12.06 8.02
N MET A 85 -19.18 11.34 7.98
CA MET A 85 -18.01 11.76 7.21
C MET A 85 -18.22 11.73 5.69
N ASN A 86 -19.07 10.82 5.19
CA ASN A 86 -19.43 10.80 3.77
C ASN A 86 -20.21 12.07 3.38
N GLU A 87 -21.08 12.55 4.26
CA GLU A 87 -21.87 13.77 4.05
C GLU A 87 -21.06 15.06 4.29
N ASP A 88 -20.00 14.99 5.09
CA ASP A 88 -19.14 16.15 5.38
C ASP A 88 -18.35 16.59 4.13
N GLU A 89 -18.70 17.75 3.61
CA GLU A 89 -18.09 18.31 2.42
C GLU A 89 -16.62 18.73 2.60
N ASP A 90 -16.17 18.99 3.83
CA ASP A 90 -14.78 19.33 4.11
C ASP A 90 -13.87 18.09 4.05
N ILE A 91 -14.42 16.88 4.21
CA ILE A 91 -13.66 15.62 4.20
C ILE A 91 -13.55 15.06 2.78
N HIS A 92 -12.32 14.86 2.33
CA HIS A 92 -12.01 14.37 0.98
C HIS A 92 -11.51 12.92 0.98
N GLY A 93 -10.96 12.45 2.10
CA GLY A 93 -10.50 11.07 2.26
C GLY A 93 -10.88 10.50 3.61
N ILE A 94 -11.34 9.26 3.62
CA ILE A 94 -11.68 8.50 4.82
C ILE A 94 -10.85 7.22 4.84
N LEU A 95 -10.25 6.96 5.99
CA LEU A 95 -9.48 5.75 6.26
C LEU A 95 -9.91 5.19 7.61
N VAL A 96 -10.28 3.91 7.65
CA VAL A 96 -10.40 3.16 8.92
C VAL A 96 -9.18 2.27 9.07
N GLN A 97 -8.39 2.50 10.11
CA GLN A 97 -7.13 1.78 10.32
C GLN A 97 -7.40 0.31 10.69
N SER A 98 -6.84 -0.60 9.89
CA SER A 98 -6.82 -2.04 10.14
C SER A 98 -5.57 -2.45 10.96
N PRO A 99 -5.65 -3.51 11.80
CA PRO A 99 -6.82 -4.32 12.07
C PRO A 99 -7.83 -3.62 12.99
N THR A 100 -9.11 -3.73 12.66
CA THR A 100 -10.17 -3.38 13.63
C THR A 100 -10.37 -4.50 14.66
N PRO A 101 -10.98 -4.21 15.82
CA PRO A 101 -11.42 -5.25 16.75
C PRO A 101 -12.27 -6.33 16.08
N LYS A 102 -12.17 -7.58 16.56
CA LYS A 102 -12.76 -8.77 15.91
C LYS A 102 -14.26 -8.68 15.68
N GLN A 103 -14.98 -7.90 16.49
CA GLN A 103 -16.43 -7.73 16.37
C GLN A 103 -16.83 -6.81 15.19
N ILE A 104 -15.88 -6.10 14.57
CA ILE A 104 -16.13 -5.19 13.47
C ILE A 104 -15.76 -5.87 12.15
N ASN A 105 -16.71 -5.91 11.21
CA ASN A 105 -16.45 -6.45 9.88
C ASN A 105 -15.85 -5.36 8.97
N GLU A 106 -14.54 -5.47 8.71
CA GLU A 106 -13.81 -4.54 7.84
C GLU A 106 -14.38 -4.41 6.41
N LEU A 107 -15.05 -5.44 5.88
CA LEU A 107 -15.70 -5.35 4.57
C LEU A 107 -16.92 -4.43 4.60
N LYS A 108 -17.72 -4.50 5.67
CA LYS A 108 -18.85 -3.57 5.84
C LYS A 108 -18.36 -2.14 5.99
N ILE A 109 -17.27 -1.94 6.75
CA ILE A 109 -16.60 -0.65 6.86
C ILE A 109 -16.17 -0.14 5.49
N THR A 110 -15.44 -0.96 4.73
CA THR A 110 -14.95 -0.60 3.38
C THR A 110 -16.11 -0.22 2.46
N ASN A 111 -17.21 -0.98 2.48
CA ASN A 111 -18.37 -0.74 1.62
C ASN A 111 -19.23 0.46 2.05
N LYS A 112 -19.06 0.95 3.29
CA LYS A 112 -19.80 2.11 3.80
C LYS A 112 -19.13 3.43 3.42
N ILE A 113 -17.81 3.44 3.23
CA ILE A 113 -17.08 4.63 2.79
C ILE A 113 -17.52 4.98 1.37
N ASP A 114 -17.83 6.25 1.12
CA ASP A 114 -18.15 6.71 -0.23
C ASP A 114 -16.96 6.41 -1.17
N PRO A 115 -17.18 5.79 -2.35
CA PRO A 115 -16.10 5.45 -3.26
C PRO A 115 -15.22 6.63 -3.69
N SER A 116 -15.75 7.86 -3.69
CA SER A 116 -14.98 9.08 -3.96
C SER A 116 -14.07 9.49 -2.81
N LYS A 117 -14.37 9.06 -1.57
CA LYS A 117 -13.57 9.33 -0.36
C LYS A 117 -12.75 8.11 0.11
N ASP A 118 -12.88 6.96 -0.54
CA ASP A 118 -12.12 5.74 -0.26
C ASP A 118 -10.66 5.86 -0.74
N VAL A 119 -9.87 6.60 0.01
CA VAL A 119 -8.46 6.88 -0.31
C VAL A 119 -7.53 5.67 -0.14
N ASP A 120 -8.03 4.57 0.43
CA ASP A 120 -7.33 3.28 0.43
C ASP A 120 -7.63 2.46 -0.84
N GLY A 121 -8.65 2.83 -1.62
CA GLY A 121 -8.97 2.22 -2.91
C GLY A 121 -9.56 0.81 -2.83
N PHE A 122 -10.14 0.41 -1.69
CA PHE A 122 -10.67 -0.94 -1.47
C PHE A 122 -12.17 -1.08 -1.70
N HIS A 123 -12.88 0.03 -1.93
CA HIS A 123 -14.30 0.03 -2.22
C HIS A 123 -14.57 -0.79 -3.49
N PRO A 124 -15.60 -1.65 -3.52
CA PRO A 124 -15.88 -2.52 -4.67
C PRO A 124 -16.01 -1.77 -6.01
N GLN A 125 -16.52 -0.53 -5.99
CA GLN A 125 -16.57 0.29 -7.20
C GLN A 125 -15.18 0.72 -7.70
N ASN A 126 -14.25 1.09 -6.80
CA ASN A 126 -12.89 1.44 -7.17
C ASN A 126 -12.12 0.23 -7.70
N LEU A 127 -12.26 -0.92 -7.04
CA LEU A 127 -11.68 -2.19 -7.53
C LEU A 127 -12.36 -2.67 -8.83
N GLY A 128 -13.65 -2.44 -8.99
CA GLY A 128 -14.41 -2.77 -10.20
C GLY A 128 -13.91 -1.99 -11.42
N LYS A 129 -13.60 -0.70 -11.25
CA LYS A 129 -12.94 0.12 -12.29
C LYS A 129 -11.58 -0.46 -12.67
N LEU A 130 -10.77 -0.85 -11.68
CA LEU A 130 -9.46 -1.45 -11.93
C LEU A 130 -9.57 -2.76 -12.74
N VAL A 131 -10.57 -3.61 -12.44
CA VAL A 131 -10.87 -4.83 -13.21
C VAL A 131 -11.24 -4.52 -14.67
N GLN A 132 -11.96 -3.41 -14.91
CA GLN A 132 -12.31 -2.95 -16.26
C GLN A 132 -11.14 -2.30 -17.01
N GLY A 133 -9.96 -2.19 -16.38
CA GLY A 133 -8.80 -1.52 -16.97
C GLY A 133 -8.75 -0.01 -16.70
N ASP A 134 -9.68 0.55 -15.93
CA ASP A 134 -9.70 1.98 -15.59
C ASP A 134 -8.85 2.25 -14.34
N THR A 135 -7.71 2.93 -14.56
CA THR A 135 -6.78 3.37 -13.50
C THR A 135 -6.90 4.84 -13.13
N ASN A 136 -7.92 5.55 -13.61
CA ASN A 136 -8.12 6.98 -13.31
C ASN A 136 -8.82 7.23 -11.94
N GLY A 137 -9.11 6.16 -11.20
CA GLY A 137 -9.74 6.17 -9.89
C GLY A 137 -8.76 6.27 -8.72
N LEU A 138 -9.29 6.09 -7.50
CA LEU A 138 -8.47 5.89 -6.31
C LEU A 138 -7.96 4.45 -6.30
N LEU A 139 -6.64 4.29 -6.31
CA LEU A 139 -5.99 2.98 -6.44
C LEU A 139 -5.53 2.47 -5.08
N PRO A 140 -5.55 1.15 -4.84
CA PRO A 140 -4.93 0.54 -3.68
C PRO A 140 -3.52 1.05 -3.40
N CYS A 141 -3.32 1.66 -2.22
CA CYS A 141 -2.11 2.40 -1.88
C CYS A 141 -0.82 1.57 -2.02
N THR A 142 -0.82 0.35 -1.50
CA THR A 142 0.35 -0.54 -1.55
C THR A 142 0.68 -0.98 -2.99
N PRO A 143 -0.27 -1.53 -3.78
CA PRO A 143 -0.07 -1.78 -5.20
C PRO A 143 0.42 -0.55 -5.99
N ALA A 144 -0.20 0.62 -5.82
CA ALA A 144 0.21 1.85 -6.48
C ALA A 144 1.66 2.25 -6.11
N GLY A 145 2.05 2.06 -4.85
CA GLY A 145 3.39 2.35 -4.36
C GLY A 145 4.44 1.45 -5.01
N ILE A 146 4.12 0.16 -5.18
CA ILE A 146 4.99 -0.81 -5.87
C ILE A 146 5.15 -0.44 -7.35
N MET A 147 4.06 -0.08 -8.03
CA MET A 147 4.13 0.38 -9.43
C MET A 147 5.00 1.63 -9.56
N ARG A 148 4.90 2.59 -8.62
CA ARG A 148 5.74 3.79 -8.61
C ARG A 148 7.21 3.48 -8.34
N LEU A 149 7.52 2.51 -7.46
CA LEU A 149 8.89 2.03 -7.23
C LEU A 149 9.52 1.45 -8.49
N LEU A 150 8.81 0.52 -9.15
CA LEU A 150 9.28 -0.14 -10.37
C LEU A 150 9.50 0.89 -11.49
N LYS A 151 8.57 1.84 -11.64
CA LYS A 151 8.68 2.93 -12.62
C LYS A 151 9.86 3.85 -12.33
N ASN A 152 10.07 4.25 -11.08
CA ASN A 152 11.19 5.11 -10.69
C ASN A 152 12.55 4.46 -10.96
N ALA A 153 12.65 3.16 -10.70
CA ALA A 153 13.83 2.36 -11.02
C ALA A 153 13.97 2.02 -12.51
N LYS A 154 13.08 2.54 -13.38
CA LYS A 154 13.06 2.31 -14.83
C LYS A 154 13.05 0.82 -15.20
N ILE A 155 12.39 0.00 -14.38
CA ILE A 155 12.21 -1.43 -14.67
C ILE A 155 11.20 -1.55 -15.82
N ASN A 156 11.66 -2.03 -16.98
CA ASN A 156 10.77 -2.34 -18.08
C ASN A 156 10.01 -3.64 -17.77
N LEU A 157 8.68 -3.55 -17.69
CA LEU A 157 7.78 -4.66 -17.38
C LEU A 157 7.15 -5.29 -18.62
N GLU A 158 7.28 -4.66 -19.79
CA GLU A 158 6.68 -5.14 -21.05
C GLU A 158 7.18 -6.56 -21.37
N GLY A 159 6.23 -7.50 -21.48
CA GLY A 159 6.50 -8.92 -21.75
C GLY A 159 7.22 -9.68 -20.63
N LYS A 160 7.53 -9.04 -19.48
CA LYS A 160 8.24 -9.68 -18.37
C LYS A 160 7.34 -10.63 -17.61
N LYS A 161 7.95 -11.72 -17.10
CA LYS A 161 7.27 -12.66 -16.20
C LYS A 161 7.29 -12.12 -14.78
N VAL A 162 6.12 -11.76 -14.27
CA VAL A 162 5.97 -11.25 -12.90
C VAL A 162 5.21 -12.27 -12.06
N THR A 163 5.83 -12.74 -10.98
CA THR A 163 5.15 -13.60 -10.00
C THR A 163 4.73 -12.78 -8.79
N VAL A 164 3.43 -12.76 -8.52
CA VAL A 164 2.85 -12.18 -7.31
C VAL A 164 2.51 -13.31 -6.35
N ILE A 165 3.19 -13.35 -5.20
CA ILE A 165 2.98 -14.34 -4.15
C ILE A 165 2.04 -13.74 -3.11
N GLY A 166 0.81 -14.26 -3.07
CA GLY A 166 -0.27 -13.70 -2.28
C GLY A 166 -1.38 -13.15 -3.16
N ARG A 167 -2.63 -13.36 -2.73
CA ARG A 167 -3.85 -12.97 -3.46
C ARG A 167 -4.85 -12.25 -2.56
N SER A 168 -4.34 -11.46 -1.62
CA SER A 168 -5.20 -10.65 -0.76
C SER A 168 -5.96 -9.60 -1.59
N ARG A 169 -7.13 -9.18 -1.09
CA ARG A 169 -7.94 -8.14 -1.73
C ARG A 169 -7.25 -6.77 -1.77
N ILE A 170 -6.32 -6.53 -0.85
CA ILE A 170 -5.70 -5.22 -0.62
C ILE A 170 -4.33 -5.06 -1.30
N VAL A 171 -3.66 -6.16 -1.65
CA VAL A 171 -2.34 -6.12 -2.29
C VAL A 171 -2.30 -7.04 -3.51
N GLY A 172 -2.31 -8.36 -3.31
CA GLY A 172 -1.94 -9.31 -4.36
C GLY A 172 -2.84 -9.26 -5.59
N MET A 173 -4.17 -9.30 -5.39
CA MET A 173 -5.13 -9.24 -6.50
C MET A 173 -5.08 -7.90 -7.26
N PRO A 174 -5.23 -6.72 -6.61
CA PRO A 174 -5.19 -5.46 -7.34
C PRO A 174 -3.84 -5.19 -8.02
N LEU A 175 -2.72 -5.54 -7.38
CA LEU A 175 -1.40 -5.40 -7.99
C LEU A 175 -1.27 -6.27 -9.25
N SER A 176 -1.78 -7.50 -9.22
CA SER A 176 -1.75 -8.38 -10.39
C SER A 176 -2.52 -7.80 -11.57
N LEU A 177 -3.66 -7.14 -11.31
CA LEU A 177 -4.42 -6.44 -12.34
C LEU A 177 -3.64 -5.25 -12.89
N MET A 178 -3.07 -4.41 -12.01
CA MET A 178 -2.27 -3.24 -12.41
C MET A 178 -1.07 -3.60 -13.28
N LEU A 179 -0.38 -4.70 -12.96
CA LEU A 179 0.76 -5.20 -13.73
C LEU A 179 0.36 -5.71 -15.12
N ALA A 180 -0.81 -6.33 -15.24
CA ALA A 180 -1.31 -6.88 -16.49
C ALA A 180 -2.01 -5.85 -17.39
N GLN A 181 -2.22 -4.61 -16.93
CA GLN A 181 -2.90 -3.60 -17.71
C GLN A 181 -2.12 -3.20 -18.97
N LYS A 182 -2.86 -2.80 -20.01
CA LYS A 182 -2.30 -2.21 -21.22
C LYS A 182 -1.43 -1.00 -20.88
N GLY A 183 -0.21 -0.97 -21.40
CA GLY A 183 0.80 0.05 -21.11
C GLY A 183 1.79 -0.36 -20.00
N VAL A 184 1.49 -1.40 -19.22
CA VAL A 184 2.46 -2.09 -18.34
C VAL A 184 2.85 -3.43 -18.96
N ASP A 185 1.86 -4.15 -19.47
CA ASP A 185 2.01 -5.31 -20.35
C ASP A 185 2.89 -6.45 -19.78
N ALA A 186 2.82 -6.67 -18.47
CA ALA A 186 3.49 -7.80 -17.82
C ALA A 186 2.69 -9.11 -17.97
N THR A 187 3.39 -10.24 -18.10
CA THR A 187 2.80 -11.57 -17.97
C THR A 187 2.79 -11.97 -16.50
N VAL A 188 1.61 -11.92 -15.86
CA VAL A 188 1.47 -12.08 -14.42
C VAL A 188 1.06 -13.50 -14.02
N THR A 189 1.79 -14.10 -13.09
CA THR A 189 1.44 -15.36 -12.42
C THR A 189 1.11 -15.10 -10.95
N ILE A 190 -0.12 -15.41 -10.54
CA ILE A 190 -0.55 -15.28 -9.14
C ILE A 190 -0.32 -16.62 -8.43
N THR A 191 0.45 -16.62 -7.34
CA THR A 191 0.66 -17.78 -6.49
C THR A 191 0.07 -17.59 -5.10
N HIS A 192 -0.25 -18.69 -4.43
CA HIS A 192 -0.91 -18.70 -3.12
C HIS A 192 -0.60 -20.00 -2.36
N SER A 193 -1.17 -20.15 -1.17
CA SER A 193 -0.97 -21.31 -0.26
C SER A 193 -1.34 -22.69 -0.82
N ARG A 194 -1.93 -22.76 -2.02
CA ARG A 194 -2.30 -24.00 -2.71
C ARG A 194 -1.55 -24.19 -4.04
N SER A 195 -0.73 -23.21 -4.43
CA SER A 195 0.14 -23.33 -5.60
C SER A 195 1.21 -24.38 -5.31
N LYS A 196 1.46 -25.24 -6.29
CA LYS A 196 2.57 -26.20 -6.27
C LYS A 196 3.78 -25.56 -6.95
N ASN A 197 4.99 -25.99 -6.59
CA ASN A 197 6.22 -25.61 -7.29
C ASN A 197 6.46 -24.08 -7.33
N ILE A 198 6.14 -23.38 -6.24
CA ILE A 198 6.30 -21.91 -6.16
C ILE A 198 7.76 -21.50 -6.37
N GLU A 199 8.71 -22.29 -5.86
CA GLU A 199 10.14 -22.11 -6.08
C GLU A 199 10.48 -22.04 -7.57
N GLN A 200 10.06 -23.04 -8.36
CA GLN A 200 10.35 -23.08 -9.80
C GLN A 200 9.68 -21.94 -10.55
N ILE A 201 8.47 -21.54 -10.13
CA ILE A 201 7.78 -20.36 -10.69
C ILE A 201 8.64 -19.10 -10.44
N CYS A 202 9.11 -18.90 -9.21
CA CYS A 202 9.96 -17.76 -8.84
C CYS A 202 11.28 -17.77 -9.62
N GLN A 203 11.96 -18.91 -9.74
CA GLN A 203 13.22 -19.05 -10.49
C GLN A 203 13.07 -18.69 -11.98
N SER A 204 11.87 -18.88 -12.54
CA SER A 204 11.58 -18.48 -13.92
C SER A 204 11.16 -17.02 -14.10
N SER A 205 10.93 -16.28 -13.00
CA SER A 205 10.32 -14.95 -13.01
C SER A 205 11.35 -13.82 -13.09
N ASP A 206 11.06 -12.81 -13.89
CA ASP A 206 11.86 -11.59 -14.01
C ASP A 206 11.59 -10.63 -12.84
N VAL A 207 10.37 -10.63 -12.30
CA VAL A 207 10.00 -9.89 -11.10
C VAL A 207 9.29 -10.82 -10.12
N ILE A 208 9.69 -10.79 -8.85
CA ILE A 208 9.06 -11.53 -7.76
C ILE A 208 8.51 -10.51 -6.76
N ILE A 209 7.22 -10.58 -6.46
CA ILE A 209 6.57 -9.70 -5.50
C ILE A 209 5.96 -10.55 -4.38
N ALA A 210 6.50 -10.44 -3.17
CA ALA A 210 6.10 -11.24 -2.02
C ALA A 210 5.18 -10.43 -1.10
N ALA A 211 3.92 -10.88 -0.95
CA ALA A 211 2.88 -10.26 -0.13
C ALA A 211 2.04 -11.31 0.60
N VAL A 212 2.70 -12.18 1.35
CA VAL A 212 2.13 -13.33 2.06
C VAL A 212 2.02 -13.14 3.57
N GLY A 213 2.73 -12.17 4.15
CA GLY A 213 2.75 -11.93 5.59
C GLY A 213 3.36 -13.10 6.37
N ARG A 214 4.44 -13.68 5.82
CA ARG A 214 5.19 -14.80 6.41
C ARG A 214 6.68 -14.46 6.37
N PRO A 215 7.32 -14.25 7.53
CA PRO A 215 8.72 -13.87 7.61
C PRO A 215 9.62 -14.79 6.76
N GLU A 216 10.42 -14.19 5.88
CA GLU A 216 11.48 -14.87 5.13
C GLU A 216 10.99 -16.13 4.38
N PHE A 217 9.74 -16.12 3.90
CA PHE A 217 9.13 -17.23 3.18
C PHE A 217 9.83 -17.49 1.84
N VAL A 218 10.11 -16.44 1.07
CA VAL A 218 10.85 -16.54 -0.20
C VAL A 218 12.33 -16.64 0.13
N LYS A 219 12.95 -17.74 -0.30
CA LYS A 219 14.36 -18.04 -0.04
C LYS A 219 15.27 -17.48 -1.13
N LYS A 220 16.53 -17.25 -0.78
CA LYS A 220 17.57 -16.80 -1.72
C LYS A 220 17.62 -17.67 -2.98
N GLU A 221 17.47 -18.99 -2.85
CA GLU A 221 17.57 -19.97 -3.95
C GLU A 221 16.41 -19.87 -4.94
N TRP A 222 15.33 -19.18 -4.59
CA TRP A 222 14.16 -18.97 -5.44
C TRP A 222 14.37 -17.80 -6.42
N VAL A 223 15.41 -17.00 -6.20
CA VAL A 223 15.70 -15.76 -6.92
C VAL A 223 16.83 -16.01 -7.92
N LYS A 224 16.69 -15.54 -9.17
CA LYS A 224 17.79 -15.56 -10.16
C LYS A 224 18.51 -14.21 -10.19
N ASN A 225 19.74 -14.20 -10.70
CA ASN A 225 20.60 -13.00 -10.72
C ASN A 225 19.95 -11.76 -11.39
N SER A 226 19.10 -11.98 -12.39
CA SER A 226 18.42 -10.90 -13.12
C SER A 226 17.06 -10.50 -12.53
N SER A 227 16.59 -11.15 -11.47
CA SER A 227 15.29 -10.85 -10.89
C SER A 227 15.27 -9.49 -10.21
N VAL A 228 14.13 -8.82 -10.31
CA VAL A 228 13.74 -7.71 -9.43
C VAL A 228 12.87 -8.29 -8.32
N VAL A 229 13.15 -7.93 -7.06
CA VAL A 229 12.41 -8.46 -5.90
C VAL A 229 11.73 -7.31 -5.15
N VAL A 230 10.42 -7.43 -4.96
CA VAL A 230 9.63 -6.50 -4.15
C VAL A 230 9.09 -7.26 -2.95
N ASP A 231 9.61 -6.93 -1.78
CA ASP A 231 9.18 -7.44 -0.49
C ASP A 231 8.16 -6.49 0.14
N VAL A 232 6.91 -6.95 0.20
CA VAL A 232 5.79 -6.19 0.76
C VAL A 232 5.57 -6.53 2.24
N GLY A 233 6.11 -7.65 2.69
CA GLY A 233 5.90 -8.18 4.03
C GLY A 233 6.45 -7.25 5.11
N ILE A 234 5.77 -7.23 6.25
CA ILE A 234 6.31 -6.63 7.46
C ILE A 234 5.94 -7.50 8.65
N SER A 235 6.95 -8.13 9.23
CA SER A 235 6.83 -9.00 10.38
C SER A 235 7.83 -8.58 11.45
N ARG A 236 7.45 -8.72 12.71
CA ARG A 236 8.34 -8.49 13.85
C ARG A 236 8.87 -9.83 14.34
N VAL A 237 10.19 -9.99 14.35
CA VAL A 237 10.88 -11.19 14.83
C VAL A 237 11.88 -10.82 15.92
N LEU A 238 12.08 -11.73 16.88
CA LEU A 238 13.13 -11.57 17.88
C LEU A 238 14.47 -11.94 17.25
N ASP A 239 15.37 -10.96 17.16
CA ASP A 239 16.76 -11.21 16.79
C ASP A 239 17.46 -11.88 17.98
N LYS A 240 17.80 -13.15 17.81
CA LYS A 240 18.46 -13.95 18.84
C LYS A 240 19.86 -13.45 19.19
N SER A 241 20.53 -12.75 18.27
CA SER A 241 21.89 -12.24 18.48
C SER A 241 21.90 -10.97 19.33
N THR A 242 20.89 -10.10 19.16
CA THR A 242 20.80 -8.82 19.86
C THR A 242 19.79 -8.81 21.00
N GLY A 243 18.92 -9.82 21.08
CA GLY A 243 17.79 -9.88 22.01
C GLY A 243 16.70 -8.84 21.73
N LYS A 244 16.77 -8.13 20.59
CA LYS A 244 15.84 -7.06 20.22
C LYS A 244 14.90 -7.49 19.10
N ASN A 245 13.75 -6.86 19.04
CA ASN A 245 12.83 -7.06 17.93
C ASN A 245 13.37 -6.38 16.66
N LYS A 246 13.46 -7.12 15.56
CA LYS A 246 13.76 -6.64 14.20
C LYS A 246 12.51 -6.73 13.33
N LEU A 247 12.39 -5.81 12.36
CA LEU A 247 11.41 -5.92 11.29
C LEU A 247 12.04 -6.66 10.12
N VAL A 248 11.38 -7.69 9.62
CA VAL A 248 11.76 -8.47 8.45
C VAL A 248 10.59 -8.57 7.50
N GLY A 249 10.87 -8.79 6.22
CA GLY A 249 9.83 -8.97 5.22
C GLY A 249 9.50 -10.43 4.95
N ASP A 250 8.81 -10.66 3.85
CA ASP A 250 8.45 -11.98 3.34
C ASP A 250 9.59 -12.66 2.56
N VAL A 251 10.66 -11.92 2.25
CA VAL A 251 11.84 -12.40 1.54
C VAL A 251 13.04 -12.43 2.47
N GLU A 252 13.83 -13.50 2.35
CA GLU A 252 15.11 -13.62 3.07
C GLU A 252 16.10 -12.53 2.67
N GLU A 253 16.76 -11.91 3.66
CA GLU A 253 17.70 -10.79 3.44
C GLU A 253 18.85 -11.16 2.49
N ALA A 254 19.30 -12.41 2.53
CA ALA A 254 20.36 -12.94 1.68
C ALA A 254 20.00 -12.95 0.17
N ALA A 255 18.72 -12.79 -0.19
CA ALA A 255 18.31 -12.57 -1.58
C ALA A 255 18.89 -11.29 -2.19
N MET A 256 19.27 -10.30 -1.37
CA MET A 256 19.98 -9.08 -1.81
C MET A 256 21.36 -9.37 -2.41
N GLU A 257 21.95 -10.54 -2.16
CA GLU A 257 23.23 -10.94 -2.76
C GLU A 257 23.07 -11.46 -4.20
N VAL A 258 21.84 -11.76 -4.61
CA VAL A 258 21.51 -12.43 -5.87
C VAL A 258 20.70 -11.51 -6.78
N ALA A 259 19.62 -10.89 -6.25
CA ALA A 259 18.72 -10.08 -7.05
C ALA A 259 19.44 -8.92 -7.75
N SER A 260 18.94 -8.51 -8.91
CA SER A 260 19.40 -7.28 -9.57
C SER A 260 18.96 -6.03 -8.81
N HIS A 261 17.73 -6.06 -8.30
CA HIS A 261 17.10 -4.98 -7.53
C HIS A 261 16.28 -5.60 -6.40
N MET A 262 16.25 -4.95 -5.24
CA MET A 262 15.41 -5.39 -4.13
C MET A 262 14.92 -4.23 -3.28
N THR A 263 13.66 -4.27 -2.83
CA THR A 263 13.18 -3.34 -1.80
C THR A 263 13.72 -3.75 -0.42
N PRO A 264 14.27 -2.81 0.38
CA PRO A 264 14.66 -3.11 1.75
C PRO A 264 13.43 -3.22 2.68
N VAL A 265 13.53 -4.01 3.74
CA VAL A 265 12.55 -4.04 4.83
C VAL A 265 13.26 -3.78 6.16
N PRO A 266 12.95 -2.67 6.87
CA PRO A 266 12.04 -1.58 6.49
C PRO A 266 12.64 -0.63 5.45
N GLY A 267 11.82 0.25 4.87
CA GLY A 267 12.26 1.35 3.99
C GLY A 267 11.90 1.20 2.51
N GLY A 268 11.38 0.04 2.09
CA GLY A 268 10.88 -0.20 0.74
C GLY A 268 9.40 0.18 0.59
N VAL A 269 8.51 -0.80 0.60
CA VAL A 269 7.10 -0.62 0.23
C VAL A 269 6.31 0.21 1.26
N GLY A 270 6.57 0.04 2.55
CA GLY A 270 5.80 0.70 3.63
C GLY A 270 5.69 2.23 3.53
N PRO A 271 6.80 2.99 3.38
CA PRO A 271 6.75 4.44 3.15
C PRO A 271 5.94 4.83 1.91
N MET A 272 6.01 4.04 0.83
CA MET A 272 5.25 4.29 -0.39
C MET A 272 3.74 4.16 -0.19
N THR A 273 3.29 3.21 0.65
CA THR A 273 1.87 3.09 1.00
C THR A 273 1.32 4.39 1.59
N ILE A 274 2.08 5.08 2.44
CA ILE A 274 1.66 6.36 3.03
C ILE A 274 1.68 7.48 1.97
N ALA A 275 2.71 7.55 1.13
CA ALA A 275 2.78 8.52 0.04
C ALA A 275 1.59 8.40 -0.92
N MET A 276 1.19 7.17 -1.26
CA MET A 276 0.03 6.92 -2.14
C MET A 276 -1.31 7.24 -1.47
N LEU A 277 -1.45 7.02 -0.16
CA LEU A 277 -2.64 7.47 0.59
C LEU A 277 -2.83 9.00 0.51
N LEU A 278 -1.74 9.76 0.67
CA LEU A 278 -1.76 11.22 0.54
C LEU A 278 -2.08 11.63 -0.90
N THR A 279 -1.49 10.94 -1.87
CA THR A 279 -1.77 11.14 -3.31
C THR A 279 -3.25 10.96 -3.61
N ASN A 280 -3.86 9.86 -3.14
CA ASN A 280 -5.28 9.60 -3.30
C ASN A 280 -6.15 10.67 -2.63
N THR A 281 -5.73 11.17 -1.46
CA THR A 281 -6.43 12.27 -0.77
C THR A 281 -6.43 13.56 -1.61
N VAL A 282 -5.29 13.91 -2.20
CA VAL A 282 -5.17 15.10 -3.08
C VAL A 282 -5.95 14.91 -4.38
N VAL A 283 -5.91 13.72 -4.99
CA VAL A 283 -6.70 13.39 -6.18
C VAL A 283 -8.20 13.50 -5.91
N SER A 284 -8.67 12.97 -4.77
CA SER A 284 -10.07 13.10 -4.36
C SER A 284 -10.47 14.57 -4.20
N ALA A 285 -9.67 15.35 -3.48
CA ALA A 285 -9.92 16.77 -3.26
C ALA A 285 -9.98 17.57 -4.57
N ALA A 286 -9.06 17.30 -5.49
CA ALA A 286 -9.02 17.99 -6.79
C ALA A 286 -10.23 17.69 -7.67
N LYS A 287 -10.83 16.49 -7.58
CA LYS A 287 -12.02 16.13 -8.37
C LYS A 287 -13.28 16.87 -7.92
N LYS A 288 -13.36 17.26 -6.65
CA LYS A 288 -14.49 18.02 -6.11
C LYS A 288 -14.46 19.51 -6.49
N GLY A 289 -13.28 20.02 -6.86
CA GLY A 289 -13.08 21.41 -7.25
C GLY A 289 -13.40 21.76 -8.71
N ASN A 290 -13.65 20.75 -9.53
CA ASN A 290 -14.04 20.87 -10.94
C ASN A 290 -15.53 20.57 -11.10
#